data_AF-A0ABD4TPE9-F1
#
_entry.id   AF-A0ABD4TPE9-F1
#
_cell.length_a   1.000
_cell.length_b   1.000
_cell.length_c   1.000
_cell.angle_alpha   90.00
_cell.angle_beta   90.00
_cell.angle_gamma   90.00
#
_symmetry.space_group_name_H-M   'P 1'
#
loop_
_entity.id
_entity.type
_entity.pdbx_description
1 polymer ?
#
loop_
_entity_poly.entity_id
_entity_poly.type
_entity_poly.pdbx_seq_one_letter_code
_entity_poly.pdbx_strand_id
1 'polypeptide(L)'
;MANTPPAAQAPALPPRHRKDEPTQQQPEAVRYLLGAWAVMILGELLHQILAVVVTVLDPAALREAAKQAAKNQSEALPENMMQASMYATVVLMALLQLGIIVVFCLALRSVQRRGKWMLNATRVLQVFSVFFAVRVLTLFLMTPAATKVPVALFAVDGAVQIVVGVAGALGLFYASRKESQDYLRPAEQ
;
A
#
# COMPACT_ATOMS: atom_id res chain seq x y z
N MET A 1 31.36 -68.95 39.03
CA MET A 1 30.43 -67.82 39.23
C MET A 1 31.25 -66.60 39.54
N ALA A 2 31.44 -65.70 38.58
CA ALA A 2 32.19 -64.46 38.74
C ALA A 2 31.19 -63.32 39.04
N ASN A 3 31.31 -62.70 40.21
CA ASN A 3 30.48 -61.55 40.60
C ASN A 3 31.19 -60.27 40.18
N THR A 4 30.67 -59.60 39.15
CA THR A 4 31.03 -58.24 38.74
C THR A 4 30.44 -57.22 39.73
N PRO A 5 31.17 -56.16 40.12
CA PRO A 5 30.61 -55.08 40.92
C PRO A 5 29.65 -54.19 40.08
N PRO A 6 28.60 -53.61 40.69
CA PRO A 6 27.65 -52.77 39.97
C PRO A 6 28.29 -51.43 39.56
N ALA A 7 28.15 -51.07 38.28
CA ALA A 7 28.55 -49.78 37.75
C ALA A 7 27.81 -48.66 38.48
N ALA A 8 28.55 -47.74 39.10
CA ALA A 8 28.02 -46.54 39.70
C ALA A 8 27.33 -45.67 38.63
N GLN A 9 26.03 -45.46 38.77
CA GLN A 9 25.27 -44.56 37.91
C GLN A 9 25.68 -43.12 38.24
N ALA A 10 26.23 -42.41 37.24
CA ALA A 10 26.54 -40.99 37.38
C ALA A 10 25.23 -40.17 37.61
N PRO A 11 25.25 -39.10 38.42
CA PRO A 11 24.06 -38.31 38.67
C PRO A 11 23.54 -37.69 37.37
N ALA A 12 22.26 -37.90 37.07
CA ALA A 12 21.58 -37.22 35.98
C ALA A 12 21.66 -35.70 36.22
N LEU A 13 22.33 -34.99 35.31
CA LEU A 13 22.36 -33.52 35.31
C LEU A 13 20.91 -33.00 35.21
N PRO A 14 20.52 -32.01 36.03
CA PRO A 14 19.19 -31.42 35.94
C PRO A 14 18.98 -30.83 34.54
N PRO A 15 17.75 -30.89 33.99
CA PRO A 15 17.47 -30.31 32.69
C PRO A 15 17.81 -28.83 32.77
N ARG A 16 18.79 -28.38 31.97
CA ARG A 16 18.97 -26.95 31.72
C ARG A 16 17.64 -26.46 31.16
N HIS A 17 16.90 -25.71 31.97
CA HIS A 17 15.89 -24.79 31.46
C HIS A 17 16.61 -23.83 30.53
N ARG A 18 16.68 -24.22 29.26
CA ARG A 18 16.96 -23.33 28.15
C ARG A 18 15.78 -22.36 28.12
N LYS A 19 15.96 -21.22 28.79
CA LYS A 19 15.13 -20.02 28.61
C LYS A 19 15.42 -19.45 27.22
N ASP A 20 15.06 -20.22 26.20
CA ASP A 20 14.88 -19.72 24.85
C ASP A 20 13.37 -19.76 24.64
N GLU A 21 12.63 -18.98 25.42
CA GLU A 21 11.29 -18.59 24.99
C GLU A 21 11.51 -17.75 23.74
N PRO A 22 11.10 -18.21 22.54
CA PRO A 22 11.14 -17.34 21.39
C PRO A 22 10.13 -16.25 21.72
N THR A 23 10.63 -15.04 21.98
CA THR A 23 9.82 -13.83 21.92
C THR A 23 8.97 -13.97 20.66
N GLN A 24 7.64 -13.81 20.75
CA GLN A 24 6.70 -13.90 19.63
C GLN A 24 7.06 -12.88 18.52
N GLN A 25 8.16 -13.12 17.82
CA GLN A 25 8.61 -12.34 16.69
C GLN A 25 7.73 -12.77 15.54
N GLN A 26 6.99 -11.79 14.98
CA GLN A 26 6.13 -12.01 13.83
C GLN A 26 6.93 -12.78 12.75
N PRO A 27 6.34 -13.82 12.13
CA PRO A 27 6.99 -14.57 11.06
C PRO A 27 7.56 -13.63 10.01
N GLU A 28 8.71 -13.97 9.45
CA GLU A 28 9.44 -13.08 8.53
C GLU A 28 8.56 -12.70 7.32
N ALA A 29 7.76 -13.66 6.82
CA ALA A 29 6.79 -13.43 5.76
C ALA A 29 5.73 -12.37 6.12
N VAL A 30 5.29 -12.32 7.38
CA VAL A 30 4.33 -11.31 7.87
C VAL A 30 4.97 -9.93 7.93
N ARG A 31 6.23 -9.85 8.35
CA ARG A 31 6.98 -8.58 8.36
C ARG A 31 7.14 -8.02 6.95
N TYR A 32 7.47 -8.86 5.97
CA TYR A 32 7.56 -8.43 4.57
C TYR A 32 6.21 -8.09 3.96
N LEU A 33 5.14 -8.81 4.30
CA LEU A 33 3.78 -8.47 3.90
C LEU A 33 3.39 -7.07 4.36
N LEU A 34 3.55 -6.80 5.66
CA LEU A 34 3.19 -5.52 6.28
C LEU A 34 4.08 -4.39 5.76
N GLY A 35 5.36 -4.66 5.56
CA GLY A 35 6.30 -3.72 4.95
C GLY A 35 5.94 -3.38 3.51
N ALA A 36 5.60 -4.38 2.69
CA ALA A 36 5.20 -4.18 1.30
C ALA A 36 3.94 -3.33 1.20
N TRP A 37 2.91 -3.61 2.02
CA TRP A 37 1.73 -2.76 2.08
C TRP A 37 2.01 -1.35 2.62
N ALA A 38 2.91 -1.20 3.60
CA ALA A 38 3.32 0.12 4.08
C ALA A 38 4.00 0.94 2.97
N VAL A 39 4.93 0.35 2.23
CA VAL A 39 5.61 0.99 1.09
C VAL A 39 4.61 1.36 0.00
N MET A 40 3.69 0.46 -0.32
CA MET A 40 2.61 0.71 -1.29
C MET A 40 1.78 1.95 -0.90
N ILE A 41 1.36 2.04 0.37
CA ILE A 41 0.55 3.17 0.86
C ILE A 41 1.35 4.48 0.88
N LEU A 42 2.59 4.45 1.36
CA LEU A 42 3.45 5.64 1.42
C LEU A 42 3.81 6.15 0.02
N GLY A 43 4.09 5.24 -0.92
CA GLY A 43 4.35 5.59 -2.30
C GLY A 43 3.11 6.17 -3.00
N GLU A 44 1.92 5.64 -2.70
CA GLU A 44 0.67 6.21 -3.22
C GLU A 44 0.42 7.63 -2.70
N LEU A 45 0.74 7.88 -1.42
CA LEU A 45 0.66 9.24 -0.86
C LEU A 45 1.64 10.19 -1.56
N LEU A 46 2.87 9.74 -1.81
CA LEU A 46 3.86 10.53 -2.53
C LEU A 46 3.42 10.83 -3.97
N HIS A 47 2.93 9.82 -4.69
CA HIS A 47 2.34 9.98 -6.02
C HIS A 47 1.20 11.00 -6.01
N GLN A 48 0.30 10.93 -5.02
CA GLN A 48 -0.80 11.89 -4.90
C GLN A 48 -0.30 13.33 -4.72
N ILE A 49 0.74 13.55 -3.91
CA ILE A 49 1.34 14.87 -3.73
C ILE A 49 1.93 15.36 -5.05
N LEU A 50 2.69 14.52 -5.76
CA LEU A 50 3.27 14.85 -7.06
C LEU A 50 2.20 15.18 -8.10
N ALA A 51 1.12 14.39 -8.16
CA ALA A 51 0.00 14.61 -9.07
C ALA A 51 -0.70 15.96 -8.83
N VAL A 52 -0.89 16.34 -7.56
CA VAL A 52 -1.45 17.66 -7.20
C VAL A 52 -0.49 18.78 -7.61
N VAL A 53 0.82 18.64 -7.36
CA VAL A 53 1.83 19.63 -7.77
C VAL A 53 1.83 19.82 -9.29
N VAL A 54 1.85 18.73 -10.06
CA VAL A 54 1.78 18.76 -11.53
C VAL A 54 0.51 19.48 -12.01
N THR A 55 -0.63 19.15 -11.41
CA THR A 55 -1.93 19.76 -11.74
C THR A 55 -1.97 21.27 -11.48
N VAL A 56 -1.35 21.72 -10.38
CA VAL A 56 -1.27 23.14 -10.04
C VAL A 56 -0.29 23.89 -10.94
N LEU A 57 0.83 23.26 -11.33
CA LEU A 57 1.84 23.85 -12.21
C LEU A 57 1.37 23.97 -13.67
N ASP A 58 0.61 23.00 -14.17
CA ASP A 58 0.07 22.99 -15.53
C ASP A 58 -1.41 22.61 -15.56
N PRO A 59 -2.31 23.56 -15.26
CA PRO A 59 -3.75 23.32 -15.31
C PRO A 59 -4.29 23.27 -16.74
N ALA A 60 -3.45 23.28 -17.79
CA ALA A 60 -3.89 23.33 -19.18
C ALA A 60 -4.85 22.18 -19.53
N ALA A 61 -4.51 20.96 -19.12
CA ALA A 61 -5.36 19.79 -19.33
C ALA A 61 -6.74 19.92 -18.65
N LEU A 62 -6.77 20.50 -17.44
CA LEU A 62 -8.03 20.76 -16.75
C LEU A 62 -8.83 21.88 -17.40
N ARG A 63 -8.16 22.91 -17.90
CA ARG A 63 -8.82 24.02 -18.59
C ARG A 63 -9.43 23.54 -19.90
N GLU A 64 -8.77 22.62 -20.61
CA GLU A 64 -9.35 21.98 -21.80
C GLU A 64 -10.56 21.11 -21.46
N ALA A 65 -10.47 20.27 -20.41
CA ALA A 65 -11.60 19.47 -19.94
C ALA A 65 -12.78 20.35 -19.49
N ALA A 66 -12.52 21.43 -18.76
CA ALA A 66 -13.52 22.40 -18.34
C ALA A 66 -14.16 23.12 -19.53
N LYS A 67 -13.37 23.52 -20.55
CA LYS A 67 -13.89 24.09 -21.79
C LYS A 67 -14.75 23.08 -22.57
N GLN A 68 -14.36 21.81 -22.61
CA GLN A 68 -15.17 20.77 -23.24
C GLN A 68 -16.50 20.55 -22.49
N ALA A 69 -16.48 20.56 -21.16
CA ALA A 69 -17.69 20.48 -20.36
C ALA A 69 -18.59 21.71 -20.52
N ALA A 70 -18.01 22.91 -20.59
CA ALA A 70 -18.73 24.16 -20.81
C ALA A 70 -19.33 24.26 -22.21
N LYS A 71 -18.72 23.66 -23.25
CA LYS A 71 -19.32 23.54 -24.59
C LYS A 71 -20.67 22.80 -24.58
N ASN A 72 -20.91 21.96 -23.56
CA ASN A 72 -22.17 21.22 -23.40
C ASN A 72 -23.21 22.00 -22.57
N GLN A 73 -22.88 23.20 -22.07
CA GLN A 73 -23.80 24.10 -21.37
C GLN A 73 -24.08 25.33 -22.25
N SER A 74 -25.35 25.59 -22.54
CA SER A 74 -25.78 26.71 -23.40
C SER A 74 -25.55 28.11 -22.79
N GLU A 75 -25.11 28.19 -21.54
CA GLU A 75 -24.91 29.44 -20.81
C GLU A 75 -23.43 29.61 -20.47
N ALA A 76 -22.83 30.70 -20.96
CA ALA A 76 -21.44 31.01 -20.71
C ALA A 76 -21.24 31.35 -19.23
N LEU A 77 -20.71 30.39 -18.45
CA LEU A 77 -20.34 30.63 -17.07
C LEU A 77 -19.29 31.76 -17.00
N PRO A 78 -19.40 32.70 -16.06
CA PRO A 78 -18.40 33.74 -15.90
C PRO A 78 -17.04 33.13 -15.54
N GLU A 79 -15.96 33.70 -16.10
CA GLU A 79 -14.60 33.12 -16.09
C GLU A 79 -14.09 32.81 -14.66
N ASN A 80 -14.51 33.60 -13.67
CA ASN A 80 -14.19 33.38 -12.25
C ASN A 80 -14.87 32.11 -11.68
N MET A 81 -16.11 31.84 -12.07
CA MET A 81 -16.83 30.62 -11.70
C MET A 81 -16.23 29.40 -12.38
N MET A 82 -15.81 29.54 -13.64
CA MET A 82 -15.13 28.46 -14.38
C MET A 82 -13.78 28.08 -13.75
N GLN A 83 -12.99 29.06 -13.29
CA GLN A 83 -11.74 28.78 -12.59
C GLN A 83 -11.99 28.16 -11.20
N ALA A 84 -12.97 28.68 -10.45
CA ALA A 84 -13.32 28.14 -9.13
C ALA A 84 -13.82 26.70 -9.21
N SER A 85 -14.66 26.36 -10.19
CA SER A 85 -15.17 25.00 -10.39
C SER A 85 -14.06 24.03 -10.79
N MET A 86 -13.13 24.45 -11.65
CA MET A 86 -11.96 23.66 -12.04
C MET A 86 -11.12 23.26 -10.82
N TYR A 87 -10.74 24.22 -9.96
CA TYR A 87 -9.97 23.92 -8.75
C TYR A 87 -10.79 23.15 -7.70
N ALA A 88 -12.09 23.42 -7.58
CA ALA A 88 -12.96 22.65 -6.68
C ALA A 88 -13.00 21.17 -7.06
N THR A 89 -13.05 20.84 -8.36
CA THR A 89 -12.97 19.45 -8.84
C THR A 89 -11.62 18.82 -8.52
N VAL A 90 -10.50 19.54 -8.72
CA VAL A 90 -9.15 19.04 -8.34
C VAL A 90 -9.11 18.69 -6.86
N VAL A 91 -9.52 19.63 -6.02
CA VAL A 91 -9.50 19.47 -4.56
C VAL A 91 -10.41 18.31 -4.15
N LEU A 92 -11.61 18.21 -4.71
CA LEU A 92 -12.54 17.12 -4.41
C LEU A 92 -11.94 15.75 -4.77
N MET A 93 -11.34 15.63 -5.95
CA MET A 93 -10.68 14.39 -6.38
C MET A 93 -9.47 14.05 -5.51
N ALA A 94 -8.66 15.05 -5.15
CA ALA A 94 -7.55 14.87 -4.23
C ALA A 94 -8.04 14.43 -2.84
N LEU A 95 -9.11 15.02 -2.30
CA LEU A 95 -9.68 14.63 -1.02
C LEU A 95 -10.26 13.21 -1.06
N LEU A 96 -10.90 12.82 -2.16
CA LEU A 96 -11.39 11.46 -2.35
C LEU A 96 -10.24 10.45 -2.34
N GLN A 97 -9.17 10.72 -3.10
CA GLN A 97 -7.98 9.85 -3.12
C GLN A 97 -7.32 9.78 -1.73
N LEU A 98 -7.24 10.91 -1.02
CA LEU A 98 -6.71 10.94 0.34
C LEU A 98 -7.57 10.11 1.30
N GLY A 99 -8.89 10.14 1.14
CA GLY A 99 -9.83 9.30 1.89
C GLY A 99 -9.55 7.80 1.68
N ILE A 100 -9.25 7.39 0.44
CA ILE A 100 -8.87 6.00 0.14
C ILE A 100 -7.55 5.63 0.85
N ILE A 101 -6.55 6.51 0.84
CA ILE A 101 -5.28 6.30 1.56
C ILE A 101 -5.52 6.13 3.07
N VAL A 102 -6.40 6.96 3.66
CA VAL A 102 -6.78 6.82 5.09
C VAL A 102 -7.39 5.44 5.35
N VAL A 103 -8.27 4.96 4.46
CA VAL A 103 -8.84 3.60 4.56
C VAL A 103 -7.73 2.55 4.52
N PHE A 104 -6.71 2.69 3.66
CA PHE A 104 -5.58 1.75 3.64
C PHE A 104 -4.74 1.80 4.91
N CYS A 105 -4.47 2.98 5.45
CA CYS A 105 -3.77 3.12 6.73
C CYS A 105 -4.54 2.42 7.87
N LEU A 106 -5.86 2.59 7.91
CA LEU A 106 -6.72 1.91 8.88
C LEU A 106 -6.76 0.40 8.66
N ALA A 107 -6.83 -0.05 7.40
CA ALA A 107 -6.77 -1.46 7.05
C ALA A 107 -5.44 -2.08 7.48
N LEU A 108 -4.31 -1.45 7.15
CA LEU A 108 -2.97 -1.92 7.52
C LEU A 108 -2.84 -1.98 9.05
N ARG A 109 -3.27 -0.93 9.76
CA ARG A 109 -3.25 -0.90 11.23
C ARG A 109 -4.13 -1.99 11.84
N SER A 110 -5.28 -2.29 11.23
CA SER A 110 -6.17 -3.37 11.64
C SER A 110 -5.49 -4.73 11.48
N VAL A 111 -4.76 -4.95 10.37
CA VAL A 111 -3.99 -6.19 10.16
C VAL A 111 -2.84 -6.31 11.15
N GLN A 112 -2.05 -5.26 11.33
CA GLN A 112 -0.92 -5.23 12.27
C GLN A 112 -1.32 -5.53 13.72
N ARG A 113 -2.51 -5.05 14.13
CA ARG A 113 -3.04 -5.24 15.48
C ARG A 113 -3.96 -6.45 15.62
N ARG A 114 -4.15 -7.24 14.55
CA ARG A 114 -5.10 -8.36 14.48
C ARG A 114 -6.50 -7.97 14.99
N GLY A 115 -7.00 -6.82 14.54
CA GLY A 115 -8.28 -6.28 14.97
C GLY A 115 -9.48 -7.10 14.47
N LYS A 116 -10.68 -6.81 14.98
CA LYS A 116 -11.95 -7.50 14.63
C LYS A 116 -12.27 -7.47 13.12
N TRP A 117 -11.72 -6.50 12.39
CA TRP A 117 -11.93 -6.32 10.94
C TRP A 117 -10.73 -6.77 10.09
N MET A 118 -9.76 -7.49 10.68
CA MET A 118 -8.51 -7.90 10.01
C MET A 118 -8.76 -8.60 8.67
N LEU A 119 -9.66 -9.59 8.61
CA LEU A 119 -9.97 -10.35 7.39
C LEU A 119 -10.42 -9.44 6.24
N ASN A 120 -11.32 -8.51 6.52
CA ASN A 120 -11.82 -7.58 5.51
C ASN A 120 -10.74 -6.56 5.12
N ALA A 121 -9.98 -6.05 6.10
CA ALA A 121 -8.85 -5.17 5.85
C ALA A 121 -7.79 -5.82 4.92
N THR A 122 -7.46 -7.10 5.15
CA THR A 122 -6.58 -7.90 4.30
C THR A 122 -7.13 -7.99 2.87
N ARG A 123 -8.42 -8.31 2.70
CA ARG A 123 -9.04 -8.39 1.37
C ARG A 123 -8.99 -7.07 0.63
N VAL A 124 -9.29 -5.96 1.32
CA VAL A 124 -9.19 -4.61 0.76
C VAL A 124 -7.76 -4.36 0.27
N LEU A 125 -6.76 -4.60 1.12
CA LEU A 125 -5.36 -4.40 0.74
C LEU A 125 -4.91 -5.31 -0.41
N GLN A 126 -5.38 -6.56 -0.47
CA GLN A 126 -5.10 -7.47 -1.58
C GLN A 126 -5.72 -6.98 -2.90
N VAL A 127 -7.01 -6.63 -2.90
CA VAL A 127 -7.69 -6.13 -4.10
C VAL A 127 -7.00 -4.88 -4.64
N PHE A 128 -6.65 -3.94 -3.77
CA PHE A 128 -5.94 -2.74 -4.18
C PHE A 128 -4.49 -3.01 -4.56
N SER A 129 -3.83 -4.02 -3.99
CA SER A 129 -2.51 -4.45 -4.44
C SER A 129 -2.53 -4.95 -5.90
N VAL A 130 -3.58 -5.69 -6.29
CA VAL A 130 -3.77 -6.10 -7.70
C VAL A 130 -3.98 -4.87 -8.57
N PHE A 131 -4.86 -3.96 -8.14
CA PHE A 131 -5.10 -2.70 -8.86
C PHE A 131 -3.81 -1.92 -9.10
N PHE A 132 -2.98 -1.72 -8.07
CA PHE A 132 -1.71 -0.99 -8.21
C PHE A 132 -0.69 -1.72 -9.09
N ALA A 133 -0.63 -3.05 -9.01
CA ALA A 133 0.23 -3.86 -9.88
C ALA A 133 -0.21 -3.83 -11.34
N VAL A 134 -1.51 -3.75 -11.63
CA VAL A 134 -2.01 -3.55 -13.01
C VAL A 134 -1.81 -2.10 -13.45
N ARG A 135 -2.04 -1.12 -12.56
CA ARG A 135 -1.91 0.31 -12.85
C ARG A 135 -0.51 0.68 -13.31
N VAL A 136 0.54 0.12 -12.73
CA VAL A 136 1.90 0.42 -13.21
C VAL A 136 2.11 -0.01 -14.66
N LEU A 137 1.44 -1.07 -15.15
CA LEU A 137 1.54 -1.50 -16.54
C LEU A 137 0.95 -0.46 -17.50
N THR A 138 -0.06 0.30 -17.07
CA THR A 138 -0.68 1.34 -17.92
C THR A 138 0.20 2.57 -18.07
N LEU A 139 1.20 2.78 -17.21
CA LEU A 139 2.16 3.89 -17.36
C LEU A 139 2.93 3.81 -18.65
N PHE A 140 3.27 2.59 -19.10
CA PHE A 140 3.97 2.37 -20.36
C PHE A 140 3.07 2.59 -21.59
N LEU A 141 1.76 2.73 -21.40
CA LEU A 141 0.78 3.00 -22.46
C LEU A 141 0.41 4.48 -22.58
N MET A 142 0.81 5.32 -21.62
CA MET A 142 0.52 6.75 -21.61
C MET A 142 1.67 7.57 -22.17
N THR A 143 1.34 8.58 -22.98
CA THR A 143 2.29 9.61 -23.42
C THR A 143 2.11 10.89 -22.59
N PRO A 144 3.18 11.52 -22.11
CA PRO A 144 3.07 12.77 -21.36
C PRO A 144 2.53 13.88 -22.26
N ALA A 145 1.38 14.46 -21.91
CA ALA A 145 0.75 15.55 -22.66
C ALA A 145 1.11 16.95 -22.14
N ALA A 146 1.82 17.06 -21.02
CA ALA A 146 2.12 18.35 -20.39
C ALA A 146 3.29 19.05 -21.07
N THR A 147 3.13 20.35 -21.33
CA THR A 147 4.12 21.16 -22.07
C THR A 147 4.97 22.05 -21.17
N LYS A 148 4.53 22.27 -19.92
CA LYS A 148 5.19 23.20 -18.97
C LYS A 148 5.80 22.52 -17.75
N VAL A 149 5.57 21.22 -17.56
CA VAL A 149 6.06 20.48 -16.40
C VAL A 149 7.41 19.83 -16.74
N PRO A 150 8.44 20.00 -15.89
CA PRO A 150 9.74 19.35 -16.09
C PRO A 150 9.61 17.84 -16.27
N VAL A 151 10.26 17.29 -17.31
CA VAL A 151 10.29 15.83 -17.57
C VAL A 151 10.80 15.04 -16.37
N ALA A 152 11.72 15.61 -15.59
CA ALA A 152 12.23 15.01 -14.37
C ALA A 152 11.12 14.71 -13.34
N LEU A 153 10.08 15.55 -13.22
CA LEU A 153 8.96 15.29 -12.31
C LEU A 153 8.14 14.08 -12.75
N PHE A 154 7.89 13.92 -14.05
CA PHE A 154 7.21 12.73 -14.58
C PHE A 154 8.06 11.46 -14.41
N ALA A 155 9.38 11.56 -14.60
CA ALA A 155 10.28 10.43 -14.39
C ALA A 155 10.30 9.98 -12.92
N VAL A 156 10.36 10.93 -11.99
CA VAL A 156 10.29 10.66 -10.54
C VAL A 156 8.94 10.05 -10.18
N ASP A 157 7.83 10.63 -10.65
CA ASP A 157 6.50 10.11 -10.38
C ASP A 157 6.32 8.69 -10.93
N GLY A 158 6.74 8.44 -12.17
CA GLY A 158 6.74 7.11 -12.77
C GLY A 158 7.56 6.10 -11.96
N ALA A 159 8.75 6.49 -11.48
CA ALA A 159 9.57 5.64 -10.62
C ALA A 159 8.87 5.30 -9.29
N VAL A 160 8.22 6.29 -8.66
CA VAL A 160 7.41 6.08 -7.45
C VAL A 160 6.29 5.09 -7.72
N GLN A 161 5.55 5.26 -8.82
CA GLN A 161 4.46 4.35 -9.18
C GLN A 161 4.94 2.93 -9.49
N ILE A 162 6.14 2.77 -10.07
CA ILE A 162 6.76 1.44 -10.24
C ILE A 162 7.03 0.78 -8.91
N VAL A 163 7.63 1.51 -7.96
CA VAL A 163 7.85 1.00 -6.59
C VAL A 163 6.53 0.60 -5.94
N VAL A 164 5.49 1.41 -6.07
CA VAL A 164 4.14 1.10 -5.54
C VAL A 164 3.57 -0.17 -6.16
N GLY A 165 3.65 -0.32 -7.49
CA GLY A 165 3.16 -1.50 -8.20
C GLY A 165 3.89 -2.78 -7.79
N VAL A 166 5.23 -2.72 -7.69
CA VAL A 166 6.05 -3.84 -7.21
C VAL A 166 5.73 -4.17 -5.76
N ALA A 167 5.58 -3.15 -4.90
CA ALA A 167 5.19 -3.35 -3.50
C ALA A 167 3.81 -4.01 -3.38
N GLY A 168 2.84 -3.64 -4.23
CA GLY A 168 1.55 -4.32 -4.34
C GLY A 168 1.71 -5.80 -4.73
N ALA A 169 2.50 -6.09 -5.76
CA ALA A 169 2.77 -7.47 -6.19
C ALA A 169 3.44 -8.31 -5.08
N LEU A 170 4.44 -7.74 -4.38
CA LEU A 170 5.07 -8.38 -3.23
C LEU A 170 4.09 -8.58 -2.07
N GLY A 171 3.21 -7.62 -1.80
CA GLY A 171 2.15 -7.74 -0.80
C GLY A 171 1.23 -8.92 -1.10
N LEU A 172 0.83 -9.12 -2.36
CA LEU A 172 0.06 -10.30 -2.77
C LEU A 172 0.83 -11.61 -2.59
N PHE A 173 2.10 -11.61 -3.03
CA PHE A 173 2.96 -12.76 -2.91
C PHE A 173 3.13 -13.20 -1.45
N TYR A 174 3.50 -12.29 -0.56
CA TYR A 174 3.66 -12.59 0.85
C TYR A 174 2.33 -12.92 1.54
N ALA A 175 1.20 -12.33 1.11
CA ALA A 175 -0.12 -12.68 1.64
C ALA A 175 -0.55 -14.13 1.30
N SER A 176 -0.02 -14.70 0.22
CA SER A 176 -0.28 -16.09 -0.18
C SER A 176 0.60 -17.14 0.53
N ARG A 177 1.65 -16.70 1.25
CA ARG A 177 2.50 -17.62 2.02
C ARG A 177 1.73 -18.21 3.20
N LYS A 178 1.95 -19.50 3.48
CA LYS A 178 1.29 -20.22 4.58
C LYS A 178 1.44 -19.51 5.92
N GLU A 179 2.66 -19.05 6.25
CA GLU A 179 2.94 -18.28 7.46
C GLU A 179 2.07 -17.03 7.60
N SER A 180 1.89 -16.29 6.50
CA SER A 180 1.03 -15.11 6.48
C SER A 180 -0.45 -15.50 6.58
N GLN A 181 -0.87 -16.56 5.88
CA GLN A 181 -2.25 -17.03 5.98
C GLN A 181 -2.59 -17.46 7.41
N ASP A 182 -1.70 -18.19 8.09
CA ASP A 182 -1.89 -18.61 9.47
C ASP A 182 -1.94 -17.40 10.42
N TYR A 183 -1.11 -16.39 10.19
CA TYR A 183 -1.19 -15.13 10.94
C TYR A 183 -2.51 -14.36 10.73
N LEU A 184 -3.00 -14.37 9.48
CA LEU A 184 -4.22 -13.69 9.04
C LEU A 184 -5.50 -14.47 9.36
N ARG A 185 -5.40 -15.69 9.89
CA ARG A 185 -6.56 -16.42 10.41
C ARG A 185 -7.01 -15.79 11.73
N PRO A 186 -8.32 -15.62 11.93
CA PRO A 186 -8.85 -15.26 13.24
C PRO A 186 -8.49 -16.39 14.22
N ALA A 187 -8.12 -16.04 15.46
CA ALA A 187 -7.96 -17.05 16.51
C ALA A 187 -9.31 -17.76 16.64
N GLU A 188 -9.32 -19.08 16.46
CA GLU A 188 -10.54 -19.88 16.61
C GLU A 188 -11.15 -19.58 17.99
N GLN A 189 -12.43 -19.20 17.99
CA GLN A 189 -13.21 -18.94 19.20
C GLN A 189 -13.71 -20.25 19.78
#